data_AF-A0A223AXN9-F1
#
_entry.id   AF-A0A223AXN9-F1
#
_cell.length_a   1.000
_cell.length_b   1.000
_cell.length_c   1.000
_cell.angle_alpha   90.00
_cell.angle_beta   90.00
_cell.angle_gamma   90.00
#
_symmetry.space_group_name_H-M   'P 1'
#
loop_
_entity.id
_entity.type
_entity.pdbx_description
1 polymer ?
#
loop_
_entity_poly.entity_id
_entity_poly.type
_entity_poly.pdbx_seq_one_letter_code
_entity_poly.pdbx_strand_id
1 'polypeptide(L)'
;MKKILIALSVFIMVACGDSKPKYKSYTPVDKYNMLVKVAEEKDEKLKAEIQENIKNLKKAVEKNDEKARQELTEWQGLLLTVDVDIEG
;
A
#
# COMPACT_ATOMS: atom_id res chain seq x y z
N MET A 1 -25.09 44.54 23.64
CA MET A 1 -24.65 43.16 23.96
C MET A 1 -25.36 42.17 23.06
N LYS A 2 -24.64 41.57 22.11
CA LYS A 2 -24.71 40.16 21.72
C LYS A 2 -23.69 39.98 20.59
N LYS A 3 -22.56 39.37 20.95
CA LYS A 3 -21.46 39.02 20.08
C LYS A 3 -21.87 37.73 19.37
N ILE A 4 -22.12 37.77 18.06
CA ILE A 4 -22.16 36.55 17.25
C ILE A 4 -20.75 36.41 16.70
N LEU A 5 -19.98 35.55 17.34
CA LEU A 5 -18.62 35.22 16.94
C LEU A 5 -18.68 34.46 15.62
N ILE A 6 -18.32 35.16 14.55
CA ILE A 6 -17.88 34.57 13.30
C ILE A 6 -16.54 33.91 13.61
N ALA A 7 -16.45 32.59 13.49
CA ALA A 7 -15.18 31.90 13.49
C ALA A 7 -15.25 30.62 12.64
N LEU A 8 -14.72 30.74 11.43
CA LEU A 8 -14.05 29.71 10.64
C LEU A 8 -14.92 28.50 10.25
N SER A 9 -15.70 28.57 9.17
CA SER A 9 -15.20 28.36 7.80
C SER A 9 -13.88 27.60 7.72
N VAL A 10 -13.89 26.55 6.90
CA VAL A 10 -12.75 25.70 6.54
C VAL A 10 -12.61 24.44 7.41
N PHE A 11 -13.64 23.58 7.42
CA PHE A 11 -13.33 22.16 7.22
C PHE A 11 -12.89 22.06 5.76
N ILE A 12 -11.58 22.17 5.53
CA ILE A 12 -10.95 21.57 4.36
C ILE A 12 -11.38 20.09 4.45
N MET A 13 -12.48 19.75 3.77
CA MET A 13 -12.45 18.55 2.96
C MET A 13 -11.21 18.74 2.12
N VAL A 14 -10.10 18.20 2.60
CA VAL A 14 -9.03 17.75 1.74
C VAL A 14 -9.77 16.77 0.85
N ALA A 15 -10.34 17.31 -0.24
CA ALA A 15 -10.26 16.63 -1.48
C ALA A 15 -8.83 16.11 -1.50
N CYS A 16 -8.66 14.80 -1.30
CA CYS A 16 -7.47 14.10 -1.73
C CYS A 16 -7.43 14.21 -3.27
N GLY A 17 -7.35 15.44 -3.77
CA GLY A 17 -6.71 15.72 -5.03
C GLY A 17 -5.25 15.54 -4.72
N ASP A 18 -4.75 14.32 -4.89
CA ASP A 18 -3.35 14.07 -5.19
C ASP A 18 -3.20 12.61 -5.60
N SER A 19 -2.95 12.43 -6.90
CA SER A 19 -2.39 11.24 -7.58
C SER A 19 -2.88 9.87 -7.10
N LYS A 20 -3.50 9.07 -8.00
CA LYS A 20 -3.72 7.63 -7.77
C LYS A 20 -2.50 7.03 -7.05
N PRO A 21 -2.70 6.26 -5.96
CA PRO A 21 -1.60 5.68 -5.22
C PRO A 21 -0.66 4.96 -6.19
N LYS A 22 0.64 5.20 -6.05
CA LYS A 22 1.66 4.60 -6.93
C LYS A 22 1.89 3.11 -6.63
N TYR A 23 1.14 2.55 -5.68
CA TYR A 23 1.10 1.14 -5.35
C TYR A 23 -0.24 0.54 -5.75
N LYS A 24 -0.23 -0.75 -6.06
CA LYS A 24 -1.40 -1.58 -6.30
C LYS A 24 -1.81 -2.26 -5.00
N SER A 25 -3.12 -2.33 -4.77
CA SER A 25 -3.71 -3.17 -3.74
C SER A 25 -4.26 -4.43 -4.37
N TYR A 26 -4.07 -5.56 -3.70
CA TYR A 26 -4.54 -6.86 -4.13
C TYR A 26 -5.41 -7.48 -3.05
N THR A 27 -6.29 -8.40 -3.40
CA THR A 27 -6.96 -9.19 -2.37
C THR A 27 -5.95 -10.13 -1.69
N PRO A 28 -6.17 -10.54 -0.42
CA PRO A 28 -5.27 -11.48 0.24
C PRO A 28 -5.03 -12.78 -0.54
N VAL A 29 -6.07 -13.27 -1.23
CA VAL A 29 -5.99 -14.47 -2.08
C VAL A 29 -5.10 -14.22 -3.30
N ASP A 30 -5.23 -13.07 -3.96
CA ASP A 30 -4.38 -12.73 -5.10
C ASP A 30 -2.91 -12.60 -4.69
N LYS A 31 -2.62 -11.98 -3.55
CA LYS A 31 -1.24 -11.86 -3.02
C LYS A 31 -0.61 -13.23 -2.83
N TYR A 32 -1.35 -14.14 -2.17
CA TYR A 32 -0.89 -15.50 -1.94
C TYR A 32 -0.65 -16.24 -3.27
N ASN A 33 -1.62 -16.21 -4.18
CA ASN A 33 -1.50 -16.87 -5.49
C ASN A 33 -0.33 -16.31 -6.31
N MET A 34 -0.08 -15.00 -6.25
CA MET A 34 1.06 -14.38 -6.91
C MET A 34 2.38 -14.89 -6.32
N LEU A 35 2.51 -14.96 -5.00
CA LEU A 35 3.72 -15.48 -4.33
C LEU A 35 3.96 -16.95 -4.63
N VAL A 36 2.91 -17.78 -4.56
CA VAL A 36 2.99 -19.20 -4.93
C VAL A 36 3.45 -19.34 -6.37
N LYS A 37 2.90 -18.55 -7.29
CA LYS A 37 3.32 -18.57 -8.69
C LYS A 37 4.80 -18.20 -8.86
N VAL A 38 5.30 -17.20 -8.14
CA VAL A 38 6.76 -16.89 -8.17
C VAL A 38 7.57 -18.07 -7.62
N ALA A 39 7.14 -18.71 -6.53
CA ALA A 39 7.84 -19.84 -5.92
C ALA A 39 7.89 -21.07 -6.83
N GLU A 40 6.74 -21.44 -7.41
CA GLU A 40 6.58 -22.67 -8.21
C GLU A 40 7.12 -22.50 -9.63
N GLU A 41 6.80 -21.39 -10.28
CA GLU A 41 7.11 -21.17 -11.70
C GLU A 41 8.40 -20.37 -11.91
N LYS A 42 9.01 -19.83 -10.84
CA LYS A 42 10.15 -18.90 -10.93
C LYS A 42 9.85 -17.72 -11.87
N ASP A 43 8.62 -17.20 -11.80
CA ASP A 43 8.16 -16.09 -12.64
C ASP A 43 8.88 -14.78 -12.24
N GLU A 44 10.05 -14.53 -12.83
CA GLU A 44 10.90 -13.37 -12.54
C GLU A 44 10.21 -12.03 -12.84
N LYS A 45 9.28 -12.02 -13.82
CA LYS A 45 8.52 -10.81 -14.13
C LYS A 45 7.56 -10.49 -13.00
N LEU A 46 6.82 -11.50 -12.53
CA LEU A 46 5.92 -11.33 -11.40
C LEU A 46 6.68 -11.00 -10.11
N LYS A 47 7.85 -11.60 -9.90
CA LYS A 47 8.77 -11.25 -8.80
C LYS A 47 9.11 -9.75 -8.83
N ALA A 48 9.53 -9.23 -9.98
CA ALA A 48 9.86 -7.81 -10.14
C ALA A 48 8.65 -6.90 -9.92
N GLU A 49 7.45 -7.29 -10.37
CA GLU A 49 6.21 -6.54 -10.13
C GLU A 49 5.87 -6.44 -8.64
N ILE A 50 6.01 -7.55 -7.89
CA ILE A 50 5.78 -7.57 -6.44
C ILE A 50 6.83 -6.70 -5.72
N GLN A 51 8.11 -6.82 -6.08
CA GLN A 51 9.20 -6.01 -5.51
C GLN A 51 8.97 -4.52 -5.75
N GLU A 52 8.57 -4.12 -6.95
CA GLU A 52 8.24 -2.72 -7.26
C GLU A 52 7.05 -2.25 -6.42
N ASN A 53 6.01 -3.07 -6.27
CA ASN A 53 4.86 -2.72 -5.47
C ASN A 53 5.22 -2.50 -3.99
N ILE A 54 6.01 -3.41 -3.39
CA ILE A 54 6.51 -3.29 -2.01
C ILE A 54 7.35 -2.02 -1.84
N LYS A 55 8.22 -1.71 -2.80
CA LYS A 55 9.00 -0.46 -2.79
C LYS A 55 8.11 0.78 -2.82
N ASN A 56 7.04 0.77 -3.62
CA ASN A 56 6.09 1.88 -3.69
C ASN A 56 5.25 2.01 -2.41
N LEU A 57 4.89 0.89 -1.78
CA LEU A 57 4.22 0.86 -0.48
C LEU A 57 5.09 1.48 0.61
N LYS A 58 6.36 1.09 0.72
CA LYS A 58 7.31 1.69 1.68
C LYS A 58 7.40 3.21 1.56
N LYS A 59 7.55 3.72 0.33
CA LYS A 59 7.58 5.16 0.05
C LYS A 59 6.28 5.87 0.43
N ALA A 60 5.14 5.19 0.34
CA ALA A 60 3.86 5.74 0.78
C ALA A 60 3.72 5.71 2.30
N VAL A 61 4.22 4.66 2.97
CA VAL A 61 4.29 4.59 4.44
C VAL A 61 5.16 5.70 5.02
N GLU A 62 6.30 6.02 4.40
CA GLU A 62 7.16 7.17 4.77
C GLU A 62 6.40 8.51 4.72
N LYS A 63 5.33 8.58 3.93
CA LYS A 63 4.44 9.75 3.81
C LYS A 63 3.20 9.67 4.70
N ASN A 64 3.19 8.76 5.68
CA ASN A 64 2.08 8.51 6.59
C ASN A 64 0.78 8.05 5.89
N ASP A 65 0.89 7.31 4.79
CA ASP A 65 -0.27 6.63 4.17
C ASP A 65 -0.62 5.37 4.97
N GLU A 66 -1.68 5.45 5.78
CA GLU A 66 -2.17 4.33 6.59
C GLU A 66 -2.69 3.15 5.76
N LYS A 67 -3.23 3.38 4.56
CA LYS A 67 -3.65 2.28 3.67
C LYS A 67 -2.43 1.54 3.14
N ALA A 68 -1.37 2.26 2.79
CA ALA A 68 -0.11 1.64 2.39
C ALA A 68 0.53 0.83 3.53
N ARG A 69 0.42 1.31 4.78
CA ARG A 69 0.92 0.60 5.97
C ARG A 69 0.20 -0.73 6.15
N GLN A 70 -1.13 -0.73 6.04
CA GLN A 70 -1.93 -1.95 6.11
C GLN A 70 -1.55 -2.93 4.99
N GLU A 71 -1.55 -2.45 3.74
CA GLU A 71 -1.22 -3.27 2.58
C GLU A 71 0.19 -3.88 2.66
N LEU A 72 1.19 -3.10 3.09
CA LEU A 72 2.56 -3.57 3.32
C LEU A 72 2.63 -4.64 4.41
N THR A 73 1.90 -4.46 5.50
CA THR A 73 1.85 -5.44 6.61
C THR A 73 1.30 -6.78 6.14
N GLU A 74 0.26 -6.77 5.29
CA GLU A 74 -0.30 -8.00 4.71
C GLU A 74 0.70 -8.70 3.78
N TRP A 75 1.42 -7.96 2.95
CA TRP A 75 2.49 -8.51 2.10
C TRP A 75 3.60 -9.14 2.94
N GLN A 76 4.09 -8.44 3.96
CA GLN A 76 5.13 -8.95 4.86
C GLN A 76 4.68 -10.21 5.59
N GLY A 77 3.43 -10.27 6.04
CA GLY A 77 2.87 -11.47 6.66
C GLY A 77 2.90 -12.69 5.74
N LEU A 78 2.62 -12.52 4.45
CA LEU A 78 2.67 -13.60 3.46
C LEU A 78 4.10 -13.97 3.04
N LEU A 79 5.02 -13.01 2.99
CA LEU A 79 6.44 -13.27 2.71
C LEU A 79 7.12 -14.11 3.79
N LEU A 80 6.58 -14.13 5.01
CA LEU A 80 7.05 -15.02 6.07
C LEU A 80 6.57 -16.47 5.90
N THR A 81 5.57 -16.72 5.05
CA THR A 81 4.95 -18.04 4.89
C THR A 81 5.28 -18.72 3.56
N VAL A 82 5.61 -17.96 2.52
CA VAL A 82 5.98 -18.49 1.20
C VAL A 82 7.49 -18.30 0.99
N ASP A 83 8.19 -19.37 0.61
CA ASP A 83 9.63 -19.34 0.31
C ASP A 83 9.89 -18.61 -1.02
N VAL A 84 9.91 -17.29 -0.96
CA VAL A 84 10.21 -16.40 -2.10
C VAL A 84 11.23 -15.38 -1.68
N ASP A 85 12.31 -15.28 -2.45
CA ASP A 85 13.37 -14.29 -2.26
C ASP A 85 12.93 -12.90 -2.73
N ILE A 86 12.09 -12.22 -1.95
CA ILE A 86 11.64 -10.85 -2.19
C ILE A 86 12.22 -9.95 -1.10
N GLU A 87 12.95 -8.91 -1.50
CA GLU A 87 13.50 -7.91 -0.59
C GLU A 87 12.35 -7.07 0.02
N GLY A 88 11.95 -7.48 1.23
CA GLY A 88 10.90 -6.87 2.04
C GLY A 88 11.30 -5.56 2.66
#